data_AF-A0A4P6JLJ0-F1
#
_entry.id   AF-A0A4P6JLJ0-F1
#
_cell.length_a   1.000
_cell.length_b   1.000
_cell.length_c   1.000
_cell.angle_alpha   90.00
_cell.angle_beta   90.00
_cell.angle_gamma   90.00
#
_symmetry.space_group_name_H-M   'P 1'
#
loop_
_entity.id
_entity.type
_entity.pdbx_description
1 polymer ?
#
loop_
_entity_poly.entity_id
_entity_poly.type
_entity_poly.pdbx_seq_one_letter_code
_entity_poly.pdbx_strand_id
1 'polypeptide(L)'
;MSEDKLYKLALRLADKPRKSELKEPQILIGSLPELQIPVPIPAGSELLGTVIYGPRALEILLDVPLAAQEALAFYRRELVAESWQTREDELPKRGGFSHSTPSSFINEGFSHNSGLVLDVHVGREVKGVSHVSLNLGERAPSQRRRRNPMHDEMFRLLPSLVPPAGASQSGSGGSFGSDQVSTRATLELQEEAQLADLLKHYTDQLERAGWKRLDGELLVHTAWTAWNFQDKESEEWFATFYMFRIPVEKRRYQLELSAEVKDIDSRNPGWSTSTWRA
;
A
#
# COMPACT_ATOMS: atom_id res chain seq x y z
N MET A 1 -15.50 -27.62 -23.00
CA MET A 1 -14.97 -26.49 -22.21
C MET A 1 -15.08 -26.87 -20.74
N SER A 2 -14.00 -26.88 -19.98
CA SER A 2 -14.03 -27.39 -18.60
C SER A 2 -14.62 -26.34 -17.65
N GLU A 3 -15.77 -26.65 -17.03
CA GLU A 3 -16.42 -25.83 -15.99
C GLU A 3 -15.44 -25.38 -14.89
N ASP A 4 -14.42 -26.21 -14.61
CA ASP A 4 -13.32 -25.92 -13.67
C ASP A 4 -12.54 -24.63 -14.00
N LYS A 5 -12.26 -24.37 -15.28
CA LYS A 5 -11.52 -23.16 -15.71
C LYS A 5 -12.35 -21.90 -15.51
N LEU A 6 -13.63 -21.96 -15.85
CA LEU A 6 -14.55 -20.84 -15.64
C LEU A 6 -14.72 -20.55 -14.15
N TYR A 7 -14.84 -21.59 -13.32
CA TYR A 7 -14.94 -21.46 -11.88
C TYR A 7 -13.69 -20.82 -11.27
N LYS A 8 -12.49 -21.33 -11.61
CA LYS A 8 -11.21 -20.74 -11.19
C LYS A 8 -11.10 -19.28 -11.63
N LEU A 9 -11.40 -18.97 -12.89
CA LEU A 9 -11.38 -17.60 -13.41
C LEU A 9 -12.31 -16.67 -12.64
N ALA A 10 -13.56 -17.08 -12.41
CA ALA A 10 -14.55 -16.30 -11.66
C ALA A 10 -14.10 -16.04 -10.22
N LEU A 11 -13.51 -17.03 -9.55
CA LEU A 11 -12.98 -16.88 -8.20
C LEU A 11 -11.87 -15.83 -8.14
N ARG A 12 -10.92 -15.84 -9.09
CA ARG A 12 -9.81 -14.86 -9.15
C ARG A 12 -10.30 -13.44 -9.42
N LEU A 13 -11.34 -13.31 -10.26
CA LEU A 13 -11.92 -12.00 -10.57
C LEU A 13 -12.78 -11.44 -9.43
N ALA A 14 -13.34 -12.29 -8.57
CA ALA A 14 -14.14 -11.86 -7.42
C ALA A 14 -13.29 -11.30 -6.26
N ASP A 15 -12.04 -11.75 -6.14
CA ASP A 15 -11.12 -11.35 -5.06
C ASP A 15 -10.49 -9.95 -5.29
N LYS A 16 -10.76 -9.32 -6.44
CA LYS A 16 -10.21 -8.00 -6.79
C LYS A 16 -11.28 -6.90 -6.69
N PRO A 17 -10.96 -5.75 -6.06
CA PRO A 17 -11.85 -4.59 -6.12
C PRO A 17 -11.99 -4.14 -7.58
N ARG A 18 -13.22 -4.24 -8.11
CA ARG A 18 -13.52 -3.87 -9.50
C ARG A 18 -13.21 -2.39 -9.71
N LYS A 19 -12.44 -2.05 -10.76
CA LYS A 19 -12.36 -0.67 -11.25
C LYS A 19 -13.73 -0.33 -11.84
N SER A 20 -14.50 0.52 -11.15
CA SER A 20 -15.89 0.86 -11.47
C SER A 20 -16.09 1.64 -12.78
N GLU A 21 -15.01 1.95 -13.49
CA GLU A 21 -15.02 2.85 -14.66
C GLU A 21 -15.11 2.11 -16.01
N LEU A 22 -15.11 0.77 -16.01
CA LEU A 22 -15.03 -0.01 -17.23
C LEU A 22 -16.41 -0.28 -17.83
N LYS A 23 -16.64 0.20 -19.05
CA LYS A 23 -17.79 -0.15 -19.88
C LYS A 23 -17.51 -1.50 -20.55
N GLU A 24 -18.28 -2.52 -20.18
CA GLU A 24 -18.39 -3.82 -20.87
C GLU A 24 -17.06 -4.58 -21.12
N PRO A 25 -16.42 -5.14 -20.07
CA PRO A 25 -15.24 -5.98 -20.24
C PRO A 25 -15.57 -7.26 -21.00
N GLN A 26 -14.72 -7.67 -21.95
CA GLN A 26 -14.82 -8.96 -22.63
C GLN A 26 -13.96 -10.01 -21.90
N ILE A 27 -14.48 -11.21 -21.72
CA ILE A 27 -13.77 -12.30 -21.03
C ILE A 27 -13.53 -13.43 -22.01
N LEU A 28 -12.26 -13.78 -22.20
CA LEU A 28 -11.82 -14.92 -23.01
C LEU A 28 -11.38 -16.04 -22.06
N ILE A 29 -12.11 -17.16 -22.05
CA ILE A 29 -11.81 -18.29 -21.15
C ILE A 29 -10.72 -19.16 -21.79
N GLY A 30 -9.63 -19.39 -21.06
CA GLY A 30 -8.52 -20.25 -21.49
C GLY A 30 -7.81 -19.82 -22.77
N SER A 31 -7.99 -18.58 -23.21
CA SER A 31 -7.51 -18.05 -24.48
C SER A 31 -6.82 -16.72 -24.30
N LEU A 32 -5.78 -16.50 -25.11
CA LEU A 32 -5.05 -15.25 -25.23
C LEU A 32 -5.48 -14.56 -26.52
N PRO A 33 -5.82 -13.25 -26.50
CA PRO A 33 -5.99 -12.50 -27.73
C PRO A 33 -4.65 -12.35 -28.46
N GLU A 34 -4.69 -11.95 -29.72
CA GLU A 34 -3.48 -11.57 -30.45
C GLU A 34 -2.87 -10.31 -29.79
N LEU A 35 -1.65 -10.44 -29.27
CA LEU A 35 -0.95 -9.36 -28.58
C LEU A 35 0.02 -8.65 -29.53
N GLN A 36 0.08 -7.32 -29.43
CA GLN A 36 1.04 -6.51 -30.20
C GLN A 36 2.49 -6.77 -29.78
N ILE A 37 2.69 -7.19 -28.52
CA ILE A 37 3.98 -7.61 -27.98
C ILE A 37 3.77 -8.96 -27.30
N PRO A 38 4.59 -9.97 -27.61
CA PRO A 38 4.48 -11.26 -26.95
C PRO A 38 4.76 -11.11 -25.46
N VAL A 39 3.88 -11.70 -24.64
CA VAL A 39 4.08 -11.78 -23.19
C VAL A 39 4.53 -13.21 -22.89
N PRO A 40 5.70 -13.42 -22.25
CA PRO A 40 6.23 -14.76 -22.01
C PRO A 40 5.33 -15.52 -21.02
N ILE A 41 5.05 -16.78 -21.31
CA ILE A 41 4.27 -17.68 -20.45
C ILE A 41 5.19 -18.82 -20.01
N PRO A 42 5.39 -19.06 -18.69
CA PRO A 42 6.23 -20.16 -18.24
C PRO A 42 5.74 -21.52 -18.76
N ALA A 43 6.68 -22.42 -19.04
CA ALA A 43 6.33 -23.77 -19.48
C ALA A 43 5.49 -24.50 -18.42
N GLY A 44 4.48 -25.25 -18.87
CA GLY A 44 3.56 -25.98 -17.97
C GLY A 44 2.51 -25.09 -17.27
N SER A 45 2.43 -23.81 -17.62
CA SER A 45 1.38 -22.92 -17.08
C SER A 45 0.00 -23.27 -17.63
N GLU A 46 -1.01 -23.16 -16.77
CA GLU A 46 -2.41 -23.24 -17.15
C GLU A 46 -2.96 -21.83 -17.38
N LEU A 47 -3.34 -21.51 -18.62
CA LEU A 47 -4.09 -20.30 -18.93
C LEU A 47 -5.55 -20.45 -18.49
N LEU A 48 -5.95 -19.63 -17.52
CA LEU A 48 -7.32 -19.58 -16.99
C LEU A 48 -8.20 -18.69 -17.88
N GLY A 49 -7.67 -17.53 -18.28
CA GLY A 49 -8.34 -16.63 -19.21
C GLY A 49 -7.72 -15.24 -19.28
N THR A 50 -8.31 -14.43 -20.15
CA THR A 50 -7.95 -13.03 -20.35
C THR A 50 -9.20 -12.16 -20.18
N VAL A 51 -9.08 -11.05 -19.45
CA VAL A 51 -10.09 -10.00 -19.39
C VAL A 51 -9.61 -8.82 -20.21
N ILE A 52 -10.39 -8.42 -21.21
CA ILE A 52 -10.09 -7.29 -22.09
C ILE A 52 -10.93 -6.10 -21.62
N TYR A 53 -10.23 -5.05 -21.20
CA TYR A 53 -10.81 -3.80 -20.72
C TYR A 53 -10.89 -2.73 -21.82
N GLY A 54 -10.13 -2.92 -22.90
CA GLY A 54 -10.09 -2.04 -24.05
C GLY A 54 -9.01 -2.47 -25.05
N PRO A 55 -8.81 -1.72 -26.15
CA PRO A 55 -7.93 -2.13 -27.25
C PRO A 55 -6.45 -2.30 -26.87
N ARG A 56 -6.01 -1.73 -25.75
CA ARG A 56 -4.63 -1.82 -25.24
C ARG A 56 -4.59 -1.99 -23.72
N ALA A 57 -5.67 -2.50 -23.12
CA ALA A 57 -5.77 -2.75 -21.69
C ALA A 57 -6.40 -4.13 -21.46
N LEU A 58 -5.62 -5.05 -20.91
CA LEU A 58 -6.06 -6.41 -20.64
C LEU A 58 -5.36 -6.99 -19.42
N GLU A 59 -5.98 -8.01 -18.85
CA GLU A 59 -5.45 -8.80 -17.75
C GLU A 59 -5.43 -10.27 -18.14
N ILE A 60 -4.27 -10.92 -18.03
CA ILE A 60 -4.10 -12.35 -18.27
C ILE A 60 -3.95 -13.05 -16.94
N LEU A 61 -4.72 -14.12 -16.73
CA LEU A 61 -4.74 -14.90 -15.50
C LEU A 61 -4.22 -16.31 -15.77
N LEU A 62 -3.17 -16.68 -15.04
CA LEU A 62 -2.43 -17.92 -15.19
C LEU A 62 -2.30 -18.61 -13.84
N ASP A 63 -2.25 -19.94 -13.88
CA ASP A 63 -1.71 -20.76 -12.80
C ASP A 63 -0.37 -21.33 -13.29
N VAL A 64 0.71 -21.10 -12.54
CA VAL A 64 2.08 -21.47 -12.96
C VAL A 64 2.68 -22.51 -12.00
N PRO A 65 3.37 -23.55 -12.50
CA PRO A 65 3.98 -24.60 -11.67
C PRO A 65 5.34 -24.17 -11.13
N LEU A 66 5.45 -22.92 -10.67
CA LEU A 66 6.67 -22.32 -10.14
C LEU A 66 6.36 -21.69 -8.78
N ALA A 67 7.34 -21.67 -7.88
CA ALA A 67 7.23 -20.89 -6.66
C ALA A 67 7.16 -19.39 -7.00
N ALA A 68 6.55 -18.58 -6.13
CA ALA A 68 6.28 -17.18 -6.45
C ALA A 68 7.53 -16.40 -6.90
N GLN A 69 8.64 -16.57 -6.18
CA GLN A 69 9.93 -15.92 -6.50
C GLN A 69 10.53 -16.42 -7.82
N GLU A 70 10.38 -17.70 -8.14
CA GLU A 70 10.88 -18.29 -9.38
C GLU A 70 10.06 -17.81 -10.59
N ALA A 71 8.74 -17.71 -10.42
CA ALA A 71 7.87 -17.14 -11.44
C ALA A 71 8.24 -15.67 -11.73
N LEU A 72 8.47 -14.86 -10.68
CA LEU A 72 8.89 -13.47 -10.87
C LEU A 72 10.28 -13.37 -11.52
N ALA A 73 11.23 -14.21 -11.12
CA ALA A 73 12.55 -14.29 -11.73
C ALA A 73 12.49 -14.68 -13.21
N PHE A 74 11.58 -15.59 -13.58
CA PHE A 74 11.29 -15.92 -14.98
C PHE A 74 10.85 -14.68 -15.74
N TYR A 75 9.81 -13.97 -15.26
CA TYR A 75 9.32 -12.77 -15.94
C TYR A 75 10.39 -11.70 -16.08
N ARG A 76 11.18 -11.46 -15.03
CA ARG A 76 12.29 -10.50 -15.09
C ARG A 76 13.27 -10.84 -16.21
N ARG A 77 13.69 -12.11 -16.33
CA ARG A 77 14.66 -12.53 -17.34
C ARG A 77 14.08 -12.43 -18.75
N GLU A 78 12.90 -13.00 -18.98
CA GLU A 78 12.30 -13.06 -20.32
C GLU A 78 11.87 -11.68 -20.81
N LEU A 79 11.26 -10.85 -19.95
CA LEU A 79 10.83 -9.51 -20.34
C LEU A 79 12.03 -8.61 -20.64
N VAL A 80 13.11 -8.68 -19.85
CA VAL A 80 14.33 -7.89 -20.12
C VAL A 80 14.99 -8.30 -21.45
N ALA A 81 14.96 -9.59 -21.80
CA ALA A 81 15.42 -10.07 -23.11
C ALA A 81 14.58 -9.47 -24.27
N GLU A 82 13.30 -9.23 -24.03
CA GLU A 82 12.34 -8.65 -24.98
C GLU A 82 12.23 -7.11 -24.87
N SER A 83 13.32 -6.43 -24.50
CA SER A 83 13.40 -4.96 -24.42
C SER A 83 12.44 -4.29 -23.42
N TRP A 84 11.89 -5.03 -22.46
CA TRP A 84 11.25 -4.43 -21.29
C TRP A 84 12.30 -3.99 -20.28
N GLN A 85 12.00 -2.92 -19.56
CA GLN A 85 12.83 -2.42 -18.47
C GLN A 85 12.03 -2.57 -17.18
N THR A 86 12.67 -3.09 -16.12
CA THR A 86 12.06 -3.10 -14.78
C THR A 86 11.75 -1.66 -14.39
N ARG A 87 10.50 -1.40 -14.04
CA ARG A 87 10.08 -0.14 -13.43
C ARG A 87 10.50 -0.23 -11.99
N GLU A 88 11.56 0.48 -11.62
CA GLU A 88 11.66 0.93 -10.24
C GLU A 88 10.42 1.78 -10.01
N ASP A 89 9.44 1.21 -9.33
CA ASP A 89 8.34 1.99 -8.79
C ASP A 89 9.01 2.98 -7.82
N GLU A 90 9.38 4.15 -8.34
CA GLU A 90 9.47 5.39 -7.57
C GLU A 90 8.05 5.70 -7.08
N LEU A 91 7.49 4.81 -6.25
CA LEU A 91 6.48 5.23 -5.31
C LEU A 91 7.15 6.40 -4.59
N PRO A 92 6.63 7.64 -4.74
CA PRO A 92 7.24 8.76 -4.05
C PRO A 92 7.30 8.36 -2.59
N LYS A 93 8.50 8.44 -1.98
CA LYS A 93 8.72 8.18 -0.56
C LYS A 93 7.70 9.01 0.22
N ARG A 94 6.57 8.40 0.56
CA ARG A 94 5.52 9.00 1.36
C ARG A 94 5.91 8.75 2.80
N GLY A 95 5.87 9.80 3.60
CA GLY A 95 5.95 9.67 5.04
C GLY A 95 4.73 8.98 5.63
N GLY A 96 4.83 8.68 6.92
CA GLY A 96 3.88 7.87 7.66
C GLY A 96 4.21 6.37 7.60
N PHE A 97 3.22 5.55 7.93
CA PHE A 97 3.40 4.10 8.09
C PHE A 97 3.75 3.38 6.78
N SER A 98 4.92 2.75 6.73
CA SER A 98 5.33 1.93 5.59
C SER A 98 4.57 0.60 5.57
N HIS A 99 4.02 0.21 4.43
CA HIS A 99 3.42 -1.12 4.30
C HIS A 99 4.51 -2.20 4.39
N SER A 100 4.40 -3.08 5.38
CA SER A 100 5.29 -4.26 5.54
C SER A 100 4.55 -5.57 5.37
N THR A 101 3.26 -5.53 4.99
CA THR A 101 2.52 -6.76 4.69
C THR A 101 3.41 -7.61 3.79
N PRO A 102 3.69 -8.88 4.13
CA PRO A 102 4.01 -9.85 3.10
C PRO A 102 2.76 -9.85 2.24
N SER A 103 2.78 -9.06 1.18
CA SER A 103 1.69 -8.99 0.25
C SER A 103 1.42 -10.44 -0.14
N SER A 104 0.16 -10.85 -0.11
CA SER A 104 -0.25 -12.20 -0.54
C SER A 104 0.14 -12.48 -2.00
N PHE A 105 0.71 -11.48 -2.67
CA PHE A 105 1.30 -11.48 -3.98
C PHE A 105 2.61 -10.67 -3.97
N ILE A 106 3.66 -11.11 -4.63
CA ILE A 106 4.78 -10.22 -5.01
C ILE A 106 4.43 -9.51 -6.31
N ASN A 107 4.85 -8.26 -6.49
CA ASN A 107 4.59 -7.50 -7.71
C ASN A 107 5.86 -6.86 -8.27
N GLU A 108 5.93 -6.75 -9.60
CA GLU A 108 6.98 -6.02 -10.30
C GLU A 108 6.38 -5.39 -11.56
N GLY A 109 6.65 -4.10 -11.76
CA GLY A 109 6.23 -3.36 -12.94
C GLY A 109 7.32 -3.37 -14.00
N PHE A 110 6.92 -3.40 -15.27
CA PHE A 110 7.81 -3.32 -16.42
C PHE A 110 7.29 -2.27 -17.41
N SER A 111 8.20 -1.60 -18.10
CA SER A 111 7.89 -0.67 -19.19
C SER A 111 8.60 -1.07 -20.47
N HIS A 112 7.90 -0.97 -21.60
CA HIS A 112 8.44 -1.22 -22.92
C HIS A 112 8.58 0.09 -23.72
N ASN A 113 9.54 0.13 -24.66
CA ASN A 113 9.81 1.32 -25.49
C ASN A 113 8.64 1.74 -26.40
N SER A 114 7.66 0.84 -26.62
CA SER A 114 6.41 1.16 -27.33
C SER A 114 5.44 2.02 -26.53
N GLY A 115 5.72 2.28 -25.24
CA GLY A 115 4.82 2.97 -24.33
C GLY A 115 3.85 2.04 -23.59
N LEU A 116 3.97 0.71 -23.76
CA LEU A 116 3.23 -0.27 -22.97
C LEU A 116 3.84 -0.48 -21.58
N VAL A 117 3.00 -0.80 -20.61
CA VAL A 117 3.37 -1.18 -19.24
C VAL A 117 2.77 -2.53 -18.91
N LEU A 118 3.51 -3.32 -18.13
CA LEU A 118 3.10 -4.63 -17.68
C LEU A 118 3.33 -4.71 -16.17
N ASP A 119 2.27 -4.87 -15.40
CA ASP A 119 2.38 -5.17 -13.97
C ASP A 119 2.19 -6.67 -13.77
N VAL A 120 3.21 -7.33 -13.23
CA VAL A 120 3.22 -8.76 -12.90
C VAL A 120 2.86 -8.90 -11.43
N HIS A 121 1.78 -9.61 -11.13
CA HIS A 121 1.39 -9.95 -9.76
C HIS A 121 1.45 -11.46 -9.59
N VAL A 122 2.25 -11.95 -8.65
CA VAL A 122 2.40 -13.37 -8.37
C VAL A 122 1.89 -13.66 -6.97
N GLY A 123 0.70 -14.23 -6.88
CA GLY A 123 0.08 -14.69 -5.65
C GLY A 123 0.85 -15.83 -4.98
N ARG A 124 0.56 -16.04 -3.69
CA ARG A 124 1.13 -17.14 -2.90
C ARG A 124 0.88 -18.50 -3.55
N GLU A 125 1.89 -19.35 -3.45
CA GLU A 125 1.81 -20.74 -3.89
C GLU A 125 0.81 -21.53 -3.06
N VAL A 126 -0.09 -22.26 -3.73
CA VAL A 126 -1.03 -23.20 -3.14
C VAL A 126 -0.86 -24.54 -3.85
N LYS A 127 -0.38 -25.55 -3.11
CA LYS A 127 -0.14 -26.92 -3.61
C LYS A 127 0.82 -26.97 -4.83
N GLY A 128 1.93 -26.23 -4.80
CA GLY A 128 2.92 -26.24 -5.90
C GLY A 128 2.56 -25.35 -7.08
N VAL A 129 1.48 -24.57 -7.00
CA VAL A 129 1.02 -23.69 -8.08
C VAL A 129 0.90 -22.27 -7.56
N SER A 130 1.56 -21.34 -8.24
CA SER A 130 1.40 -19.90 -7.98
C SER A 130 0.38 -19.29 -8.94
N HIS A 131 -0.44 -18.38 -8.43
CA HIS A 131 -1.34 -17.61 -9.28
C HIS A 131 -0.59 -16.41 -9.86
N VAL A 132 -0.68 -16.19 -11.17
CA VAL A 132 -0.11 -15.02 -11.82
C VAL A 132 -1.19 -14.21 -12.51
N SER A 133 -1.18 -12.91 -12.27
CA SER A 133 -1.99 -11.91 -12.97
C SER A 133 -1.06 -10.94 -13.68
N LEU A 134 -1.22 -10.83 -15.00
CA LEU A 134 -0.43 -9.96 -15.86
C LEU A 134 -1.34 -8.84 -16.37
N ASN A 135 -1.13 -7.63 -15.88
CA ASN A 135 -1.90 -6.46 -16.30
C ASN A 135 -1.13 -5.71 -17.36
N LEU A 136 -1.54 -5.86 -18.62
CA LEU A 136 -0.97 -5.14 -19.75
C LEU A 136 -1.82 -3.91 -20.03
N GLY A 137 -1.16 -2.76 -20.10
CA GLY A 137 -1.80 -1.49 -20.38
C GLY A 137 -0.90 -0.60 -21.22
N GLU A 138 -1.44 0.50 -21.72
CA GLU A 138 -0.59 1.64 -22.07
C GLU A 138 -0.14 2.34 -20.80
N ARG A 139 1.07 2.91 -20.85
CA ARG A 139 1.43 3.99 -19.95
C ARG A 139 0.45 5.12 -20.24
N ALA A 140 -0.67 5.16 -19.50
CA ALA A 140 -1.47 6.37 -19.42
C ALA A 140 -0.47 7.49 -19.12
N PRO A 141 -0.41 8.59 -19.90
CA PRO A 141 0.53 9.69 -19.68
C PRO A 141 0.27 10.14 -18.27
N SER A 142 1.15 9.71 -17.35
CA SER A 142 0.79 9.39 -15.97
C SER A 142 -0.56 10.01 -15.65
N GLN A 143 -1.65 9.24 -15.65
CA GLN A 143 -2.70 9.62 -14.72
C GLN A 143 -2.04 9.45 -13.34
N ARG A 144 -1.14 10.38 -12.95
CA ARG A 144 -1.55 11.43 -12.06
C ARG A 144 -3.08 11.54 -12.20
N ARG A 145 -3.84 10.62 -11.55
CA ARG A 145 -4.85 11.05 -10.59
C ARG A 145 -4.25 12.33 -10.10
N ARG A 146 -4.83 13.49 -10.41
CA ARG A 146 -4.24 14.79 -10.05
C ARG A 146 -3.98 14.71 -8.54
N ARG A 147 -2.83 14.14 -8.19
CA ARG A 147 -2.27 13.98 -6.89
C ARG A 147 -1.76 15.38 -6.84
N ASN A 148 -2.60 16.20 -6.23
CA ASN A 148 -2.25 17.56 -5.96
C ASN A 148 -0.80 17.51 -5.48
N PRO A 149 0.17 18.15 -6.15
CA PRO A 149 1.57 18.07 -5.72
C PRO A 149 1.73 18.36 -4.22
N MET A 150 0.87 19.25 -3.69
CA MET A 150 0.68 19.48 -2.26
C MET A 150 0.41 18.22 -1.44
N HIS A 151 -0.40 17.28 -1.93
CA HIS A 151 -0.67 16.01 -1.26
C HIS A 151 0.63 15.23 -1.02
N ASP A 152 1.50 15.06 -2.02
CA ASP A 152 2.72 14.28 -1.82
C ASP A 152 3.78 15.06 -1.02
N GLU A 153 3.74 16.39 -1.02
CA GLU A 153 4.60 17.23 -0.17
C GLU A 153 4.19 17.20 1.31
N MET A 154 2.90 17.29 1.62
CA MET A 154 2.42 17.23 3.00
C MET A 154 2.75 15.90 3.68
N PHE A 155 2.60 14.77 2.98
CA PHE A 155 2.99 13.48 3.55
C PHE A 155 4.52 13.32 3.67
N ARG A 156 5.35 14.13 3.00
CA ARG A 156 6.81 14.10 3.20
C ARG A 156 7.25 14.79 4.50
N LEU A 157 6.36 15.54 5.16
CA LEU A 157 6.61 16.09 6.51
C LEU A 157 6.72 14.99 7.55
N LEU A 158 5.99 13.89 7.35
CA LEU A 158 6.02 12.74 8.24
C LEU A 158 7.23 11.85 7.92
N PRO A 159 7.94 11.32 8.92
CA PRO A 159 8.96 10.30 8.68
C PRO A 159 8.30 8.99 8.24
N SER A 160 9.05 8.15 7.52
CA SER A 160 8.59 6.80 7.20
C SER A 160 8.71 5.92 8.45
N LEU A 161 7.59 5.34 8.88
CA LEU A 161 7.50 4.51 10.08
C LEU A 161 7.40 3.03 9.70
N VAL A 162 8.46 2.30 10.00
CA VAL A 162 8.61 0.86 9.72
C VAL A 162 8.15 0.05 10.93
N PRO A 163 7.41 -1.05 10.75
CA PRO A 163 6.99 -1.87 11.88
C PRO A 163 8.12 -2.74 12.43
N PRO A 164 7.92 -3.33 13.63
CA PRO A 164 8.86 -4.29 14.20
C PRO A 164 9.09 -5.50 13.29
N ALA A 165 10.25 -6.16 13.45
CA ALA A 165 10.57 -7.36 12.69
C ALA A 165 9.49 -8.45 12.85
N GLY A 166 9.09 -9.06 11.74
CA GLY A 166 8.04 -10.08 11.72
C GLY A 166 6.60 -9.56 11.80
N ALA A 167 6.39 -8.26 12.02
CA ALA A 167 5.05 -7.67 12.03
C ALA A 167 4.57 -7.27 10.62
N SER A 168 3.26 -7.36 10.42
CA SER A 168 2.57 -6.95 9.21
C SER A 168 1.88 -5.61 9.44
N GLN A 169 2.31 -4.57 8.73
CA GLN A 169 1.71 -3.24 8.78
C GLN A 169 1.02 -2.93 7.46
N SER A 170 -0.25 -2.59 7.52
CA SER A 170 -1.04 -2.12 6.38
C SER A 170 -1.51 -0.69 6.63
N GLY A 171 -1.03 0.26 5.83
CA GLY A 171 -1.54 1.64 5.87
C GLY A 171 -3.00 1.68 5.44
N SER A 172 -3.85 2.28 6.27
CA SER A 172 -5.31 2.32 6.10
C SER A 172 -5.81 3.67 5.57
N GLY A 173 -4.92 4.47 4.99
CA GLY A 173 -5.21 5.79 4.43
C GLY A 173 -4.54 6.94 5.18
N GLY A 174 -4.76 8.15 4.69
CA GLY A 174 -4.29 9.39 5.30
C GLY A 174 -5.14 10.56 4.83
N SER A 175 -5.22 11.60 5.65
CA SER A 175 -5.91 12.85 5.35
C SER A 175 -4.92 14.00 5.42
N PHE A 176 -5.17 15.07 4.66
CA PHE A 176 -4.38 16.29 4.75
C PHE A 176 -5.28 17.51 4.50
N GLY A 177 -4.98 18.60 5.18
CA GLY A 177 -5.50 19.95 5.00
C GLY A 177 -4.36 20.90 4.64
N SER A 178 -4.62 22.21 4.71
CA SER A 178 -3.58 23.23 4.54
C SER A 178 -2.57 23.28 5.67
N ASP A 179 -2.98 22.86 6.86
CA ASP A 179 -2.32 23.03 8.15
C ASP A 179 -2.28 21.72 8.96
N GLN A 180 -2.79 20.62 8.39
CA GLN A 180 -2.85 19.33 9.06
C GLN A 180 -2.50 18.19 8.10
N VAL A 181 -1.84 17.16 8.60
CA VAL A 181 -1.61 15.90 7.89
C VAL A 181 -1.75 14.72 8.84
N SER A 182 -2.36 13.63 8.42
CA SER A 182 -2.54 12.42 9.24
C SER A 182 -2.41 11.15 8.41
N THR A 183 -1.79 10.13 8.98
CA THR A 183 -1.69 8.78 8.41
C THR A 183 -2.15 7.76 9.43
N ARG A 184 -2.74 6.67 8.95
CA ARG A 184 -3.20 5.56 9.78
C ARG A 184 -2.70 4.23 9.26
N ALA A 185 -2.51 3.28 10.17
CA ALA A 185 -2.19 1.91 9.83
C ALA A 185 -2.84 0.91 10.79
N THR A 186 -2.96 -0.32 10.32
CA THR A 186 -3.18 -1.50 11.14
C THR A 186 -1.86 -2.25 11.26
N LEU A 187 -1.49 -2.63 12.48
CA LEU A 187 -0.35 -3.47 12.79
C LEU A 187 -0.84 -4.81 13.31
N GLU A 188 -0.33 -5.88 12.72
CA GLU A 188 -0.58 -7.26 13.13
C GLU A 188 0.74 -7.93 13.51
N LEU A 189 0.78 -8.54 14.69
CA LEU A 189 1.95 -9.23 15.20
C LEU A 189 1.79 -10.75 15.06
N GLN A 190 2.90 -11.45 14.82
CA GLN A 190 2.93 -12.91 14.87
C GLN A 190 2.79 -13.42 16.30
N GLU A 191 3.39 -12.70 17.26
CA GLU A 191 3.40 -13.01 18.69
C GLU A 191 2.88 -11.83 19.49
N GLU A 192 2.41 -12.06 20.71
CA GLU A 192 1.96 -10.98 21.58
C GLU A 192 3.17 -10.19 22.10
N ALA A 193 3.20 -8.88 21.84
CA ALA A 193 4.23 -7.98 22.35
C ALA A 193 3.65 -7.04 23.41
N GLN A 194 4.51 -6.56 24.31
CA GLN A 194 4.11 -5.53 25.26
C GLN A 194 3.90 -4.20 24.52
N LEU A 195 2.83 -3.49 24.88
CA LEU A 195 2.51 -2.19 24.28
C LEU A 195 3.65 -1.18 24.47
N ALA A 196 4.40 -1.29 25.57
CA ALA A 196 5.59 -0.47 25.85
C ALA A 196 6.69 -0.66 24.79
N ASP A 197 6.96 -1.90 24.37
CA ASP A 197 8.00 -2.20 23.39
C ASP A 197 7.61 -1.67 22.00
N LEU A 198 6.34 -1.83 21.64
CA LEU A 198 5.80 -1.29 20.39
C LEU A 198 5.86 0.23 20.38
N LEU A 199 5.46 0.88 21.48
CA LEU A 199 5.54 2.32 21.62
C LEU A 199 7.00 2.77 21.42
N LYS A 200 7.93 2.16 22.16
CA LYS A 200 9.36 2.46 22.07
C LYS A 200 9.88 2.33 20.63
N HIS A 201 9.51 1.28 19.91
CA HIS A 201 9.93 1.06 18.53
C HIS A 201 9.55 2.21 17.59
N TYR A 202 8.34 2.76 17.73
CA TYR A 202 7.91 3.91 16.92
C TYR A 202 8.50 5.22 17.42
N THR A 203 8.59 5.45 18.74
CA THR A 203 9.18 6.68 19.28
C THR A 203 10.65 6.81 18.92
N ASP A 204 11.41 5.71 18.96
CA ASP A 204 12.82 5.70 18.54
C ASP A 204 12.97 6.14 17.06
N GLN A 205 12.00 5.83 16.19
CA GLN A 205 12.03 6.25 14.79
C GLN A 205 11.72 7.75 14.64
N LEU A 206 10.76 8.26 15.40
CA LEU A 206 10.45 9.69 15.43
C LEU A 206 11.63 10.52 15.95
N GLU A 207 12.29 10.06 17.02
CA GLU A 207 13.49 10.70 17.56
C GLU A 207 14.66 10.70 16.55
N ARG A 208 14.88 9.57 15.85
CA ARG A 208 15.89 9.51 14.76
C ARG A 208 15.56 10.43 13.59
N ALA A 209 14.28 10.76 13.39
CA ALA A 209 13.84 11.75 12.41
C ALA A 209 13.98 13.20 12.91
N GLY A 210 14.54 13.42 14.10
CA GLY A 210 14.79 14.74 14.68
C GLY A 210 13.60 15.36 15.40
N TRP A 211 12.52 14.59 15.62
CA TRP A 211 11.37 15.06 16.39
C TRP A 211 11.71 15.07 17.87
N LYS A 212 11.29 16.10 18.61
CA LYS A 212 11.49 16.16 20.06
C LYS A 212 10.19 15.84 20.77
N ARG A 213 10.27 14.93 21.72
CA ARG A 213 9.13 14.52 22.52
C ARG A 213 8.73 15.64 23.47
N LEU A 214 7.43 15.92 23.53
CA LEU A 214 6.84 16.88 24.45
C LEU A 214 6.20 16.16 25.64
N ASP A 215 5.41 15.14 25.34
CA ASP A 215 4.65 14.39 26.35
C ASP A 215 4.30 12.98 25.85
N GLY A 216 3.70 12.17 26.69
CA GLY A 216 3.02 10.95 26.28
C GLY A 216 2.61 10.07 27.44
N GLU A 217 1.66 9.19 27.18
CA GLU A 217 1.08 8.30 28.16
C GLU A 217 1.04 6.88 27.63
N LEU A 218 1.18 5.92 28.54
CA LEU A 218 1.04 4.50 28.29
C LEU A 218 0.02 3.92 29.27
N LEU A 219 -1.09 3.42 28.73
CA LEU A 219 -2.13 2.70 29.45
C LEU A 219 -2.16 1.23 29.00
N VAL A 220 -3.09 0.45 29.55
CA VAL A 220 -3.17 -1.01 29.29
C VAL A 220 -3.45 -1.34 27.82
N HIS A 221 -4.30 -0.55 27.16
CA HIS A 221 -4.73 -0.80 25.77
C HIS A 221 -4.38 0.33 24.82
N THR A 222 -3.89 1.46 25.33
CA THR A 222 -3.67 2.67 24.54
C THR A 222 -2.34 3.30 24.90
N ALA A 223 -1.72 3.92 23.92
CA ALA A 223 -0.53 4.71 24.11
C ALA A 223 -0.60 5.93 23.19
N TRP A 224 -0.09 7.06 23.66
CA TRP A 224 0.05 8.24 22.83
C TRP A 224 1.32 9.00 23.19
N THR A 225 1.88 9.72 22.22
CA THR A 225 3.02 10.61 22.42
C THR A 225 2.83 11.87 21.60
N ALA A 226 3.16 13.02 22.21
CA ALA A 226 3.14 14.32 21.56
C ALA A 226 4.57 14.76 21.24
N TRP A 227 4.72 15.43 20.11
CA TRP A 227 6.01 15.77 19.50
C TRP A 227 6.00 17.18 18.95
N ASN A 228 7.17 17.80 18.86
CA ASN A 228 7.41 18.92 17.98
C ASN A 228 8.50 18.61 16.96
N PHE A 229 8.39 19.23 15.80
CA PHE A 229 9.44 19.24 14.78
C PHE A 229 9.35 20.51 13.94
N GLN A 230 10.35 20.73 13.10
CA GLN A 230 10.36 21.81 12.13
C GLN A 230 10.42 21.22 10.73
N ASP A 231 9.72 21.84 9.79
CA ASP A 231 9.81 21.47 8.38
C ASP A 231 11.01 22.14 7.70
N LYS A 232 11.08 22.04 6.37
CA LYS A 232 12.18 22.63 5.58
C LYS A 232 12.15 24.16 5.53
N GLU A 233 10.99 24.76 5.80
CA GLU A 233 10.78 26.20 5.83
C GLU A 233 10.93 26.76 7.26
N SER A 234 11.33 25.90 8.21
CA SER A 234 11.46 26.21 9.65
C SER A 234 10.12 26.53 10.33
N GLU A 235 9.00 26.11 9.74
CA GLU A 235 7.69 26.19 10.39
C GLU A 235 7.62 25.16 11.53
N GLU A 236 7.05 25.53 12.67
CA GLU A 236 6.90 24.64 13.82
C GLU A 236 5.62 23.81 13.72
N TRP A 237 5.77 22.50 13.85
CA TRP A 237 4.67 21.55 13.81
C TRP A 237 4.53 20.83 15.15
N PHE A 238 3.29 20.59 15.55
CA PHE A 238 2.95 19.67 16.62
C PHE A 238 2.43 18.37 16.03
N ALA A 239 2.83 17.24 16.61
CA ALA A 239 2.36 15.95 16.15
C ALA A 239 1.96 15.06 17.30
N THR A 240 0.99 14.19 17.04
CA THR A 240 0.55 13.16 17.96
C THR A 240 0.67 11.81 17.28
N PHE A 241 1.39 10.89 17.92
CA PHE A 241 1.35 9.48 17.59
C PHE A 241 0.42 8.78 18.58
N TYR A 242 -0.53 8.02 18.06
CA TYR A 242 -1.50 7.27 18.84
C TYR A 242 -1.48 5.79 18.44
N MET A 243 -1.59 4.92 19.44
CA MET A 243 -1.67 3.47 19.27
C MET A 243 -2.75 2.89 20.19
N PHE A 244 -3.61 2.06 19.62
CA PHE A 244 -4.69 1.37 20.33
C PHE A 244 -4.67 -0.12 20.02
N ARG A 245 -4.70 -0.96 21.05
CA ARG A 245 -4.85 -2.42 20.94
C ARG A 245 -6.31 -2.78 20.77
N ILE A 246 -6.65 -3.50 19.70
CA ILE A 246 -8.03 -3.94 19.46
C ILE A 246 -8.41 -5.03 20.48
N PRO A 247 -9.42 -4.82 21.35
CA PRO A 247 -9.68 -5.73 22.49
C PRO A 247 -10.03 -7.16 22.10
N VAL A 248 -10.68 -7.36 20.95
CA VAL A 248 -11.11 -8.68 20.45
C VAL A 248 -9.96 -9.42 19.74
N GLU A 249 -8.97 -8.68 19.24
CA GLU A 249 -7.87 -9.20 18.43
C GLU A 249 -6.53 -8.89 19.11
N LYS A 250 -6.12 -9.75 20.04
CA LYS A 250 -4.97 -9.55 20.94
C LYS A 250 -3.65 -9.17 20.24
N ARG A 251 -3.50 -9.44 18.94
CA ARG A 251 -2.29 -9.19 18.15
C ARG A 251 -2.45 -8.06 17.14
N ARG A 252 -3.56 -7.32 17.20
CA ARG A 252 -3.88 -6.26 16.25
C ARG A 252 -3.97 -4.90 16.93
N TYR A 253 -3.35 -3.93 16.29
CA TYR A 253 -3.26 -2.56 16.78
C TYR A 253 -3.65 -1.59 15.68
N GLN A 254 -4.31 -0.52 16.07
CA GLN A 254 -4.55 0.63 15.20
C GLN A 254 -3.56 1.73 15.56
N LEU A 255 -2.88 2.24 14.54
CA LEU A 255 -1.87 3.29 14.65
C LEU A 255 -2.34 4.53 13.91
N GLU A 256 -2.06 5.69 14.48
CA GLU A 256 -2.31 6.98 13.86
C GLU A 256 -1.13 7.91 14.14
N LEU A 257 -0.72 8.67 13.13
CA LEU A 257 0.25 9.75 13.25
C LEU A 257 -0.38 10.97 12.59
N SER A 258 -0.63 12.01 13.38
CA SER A 258 -1.10 13.30 12.90
C SER A 258 -0.08 14.38 13.22
N ALA A 259 -0.01 15.40 12.37
CA ALA A 259 0.74 16.61 12.57
C ALA A 259 -0.11 17.82 12.16
N GLU A 260 0.02 18.91 12.88
CA GLU A 260 -0.63 20.18 12.62
C GLU A 260 0.34 21.35 12.85
N VAL A 261 0.21 22.42 12.08
CA VAL A 261 1.00 23.63 12.26
C VAL A 261 0.69 24.22 13.62
N LYS A 262 1.73 24.68 14.33
CA LYS A 262 1.57 25.46 15.54
C LYS A 262 0.91 26.79 15.19
N ASP A 263 -0.40 26.87 15.39
CA ASP A 263 -1.12 28.12 15.21
C ASP A 263 -0.62 29.14 16.26
N ILE A 264 -0.03 30.24 15.79
CA ILE A 264 0.49 31.32 16.65
C ILE A 264 -0.66 32.08 17.33
N ASP A 265 -1.92 31.87 16.92
CA ASP A 265 -3.07 32.65 17.40
C ASP A 265 -3.93 32.00 18.50
N SER A 266 -3.57 30.82 19.04
CA SER A 266 -4.31 30.22 20.16
C SER A 266 -3.97 30.82 21.55
N ARG A 267 -3.74 32.12 21.64
CA ARG A 267 -3.73 32.85 22.93
C ARG A 267 -5.16 33.24 23.34
N ASN A 268 -6.03 32.25 23.57
CA ASN A 268 -7.10 32.35 24.57
C ASN A 268 -7.86 31.02 24.71
N PRO A 269 -7.57 30.16 25.70
CA PRO A 269 -8.58 29.27 26.22
C PRO A 269 -9.48 30.12 27.12
N GLY A 270 -10.50 30.77 26.54
CA GLY A 270 -11.58 31.37 27.31
C GLY A 270 -12.38 30.25 27.96
N TRP A 271 -12.10 29.95 29.22
CA TRP A 271 -12.93 29.09 30.05
C TRP A 271 -14.33 29.72 30.13
N SER A 272 -15.27 29.21 29.36
CA SER A 272 -16.69 29.49 29.54
C SER A 272 -17.13 28.82 30.84
N THR A 273 -17.13 29.58 31.93
CA THR A 273 -17.85 29.20 33.14
C THR A 273 -19.34 29.24 32.83
N SER A 274 -19.93 28.08 32.55
CA SER A 274 -21.39 27.94 32.55
C SER A 274 -21.85 27.92 34.01
N THR A 275 -22.36 29.05 34.48
CA THR A 275 -23.06 29.16 35.75
C THR A 275 -24.37 28.40 35.68
N TRP A 276 -24.50 27.34 36.48
CA TRP A 276 -25.78 26.73 36.81
C TRP A 276 -26.52 27.67 37.77
N ARG A 277 -27.68 28.19 37.34
CA ARG A 277 -28.65 28.78 38.26
C ARG A 277 -29.63 27.69 38.70
N ALA A 278 -29.80 27.61 40.02
CA ALA A 278 -30.83 26.85 40.73
C ALA A 278 -32.23 27.38 40.45
#